data_AF-A0A1K1Y598-F1
#
_entry.id   AF-A0A1K1Y598-F1
#
_cell.length_a   1.000
_cell.length_b   1.000
_cell.length_c   1.000
_cell.angle_alpha   90.00
_cell.angle_beta   90.00
_cell.angle_gamma   90.00
#
_symmetry.space_group_name_H-M   'P 1'
#
loop_
_entity.id
_entity.type
_entity.pdbx_description
1 polymer ?
#
loop_
_entity_poly.entity_id
_entity_poly.type
_entity_poly.pdbx_seq_one_letter_code
_entity_poly.pdbx_strand_id
1 'polypeptide(L)' 'MSLPLRIRARGARSEAFVDGRQAVDVTDTRHTGGRIGLNVFGGRAAYQDTFVTAL' A
#
# COMPACT_ATOMS: atom_id res chain seq x y z
N MET A 1 7.68 18.09 2.10
CA MET A 1 7.55 17.04 3.13
C MET A 1 7.00 15.81 2.44
N SER A 2 7.70 14.68 2.51
CA SER A 2 7.25 13.39 1.94
C SER A 2 6.94 12.45 3.10
N LEU A 3 5.90 11.64 2.98
CA LEU A 3 5.49 10.66 3.99
C LEU A 3 5.59 9.26 3.38
N PRO A 4 6.57 8.43 3.76
CA PRO A 4 6.75 7.12 3.14
C PRO A 4 5.59 6.18 3.45
N LEU A 5 5.02 5.59 2.39
CA LEU A 5 4.07 4.49 2.47
C LEU A 5 4.73 3.22 1.93
N ARG A 6 4.66 2.14 2.70
CA ARG A 6 5.06 0.81 2.23
C ARG A 6 3.94 -0.18 2.50
N ILE A 7 3.59 -0.96 1.48
CA ILE A 7 2.60 -2.02 1.57
C ILE A 7 3.30 -3.36 1.30
N ARG A 8 2.98 -4.39 2.08
CA ARG A 8 3.35 -5.78 1.79
C ARG A 8 2.08 -6.60 1.67
N ALA A 9 1.87 -7.22 0.52
CA ALA A 9 0.76 -8.12 0.28
C ALA A 9 1.31 -9.54 0.05
N ARG A 10 0.95 -10.48 0.93
CA ARG A 10 1.40 -11.88 0.90
C ARG A 10 0.21 -12.81 1.01
N GLY A 11 -0.29 -13.27 -0.13
CA GLY A 11 -1.50 -14.08 -0.18
C GLY A 11 -2.67 -13.32 0.46
N ALA A 12 -3.23 -13.88 1.54
CA ALA A 12 -4.33 -13.27 2.28
C ALA A 12 -3.90 -12.16 3.25
N ARG A 13 -2.61 -12.03 3.58
CA ARG A 13 -2.14 -11.05 4.57
C ARG A 13 -1.67 -9.76 3.90
N SER A 14 -2.17 -8.64 4.39
CA SER A 14 -1.76 -7.30 3.97
C SER A 14 -1.24 -6.48 5.16
N GLU A 15 -0.08 -5.88 4.99
CA GLU A 15 0.57 -5.02 5.98
C GLU A 15 0.82 -3.63 5.37
N ALA A 16 0.47 -2.56 6.08
CA ALA A 16 0.77 -1.18 5.65
C ALA A 16 1.57 -0.43 6.71
N PHE A 17 2.57 0.31 6.26
CA PHE A 17 3.48 1.08 7.09
C PHE A 17 3.49 2.53 6.65
N VAL A 18 3.25 3.45 7.60
CA VAL A 18 3.33 4.89 7.41
C VAL A 18 4.52 5.38 8.21
N ASP A 19 5.48 6.02 7.53
CA ASP A 19 6.73 6.47 8.15
C ASP A 19 7.46 5.35 8.93
N GLY A 20 7.49 4.15 8.33
CA GLY A 20 8.09 2.95 8.93
C GLY A 20 7.27 2.29 10.05
N ARG A 21 6.25 2.95 10.59
CA ARG A 21 5.39 2.40 11.65
C ARG A 21 4.22 1.62 11.05
N GLN A 22 3.97 0.41 11.57
CA GLN A 22 2.84 -0.40 11.11
C GLN A 22 1.52 0.25 11.53
N ALA A 23 0.68 0.53 10.53
CA ALA A 23 -0.64 1.11 10.71
C ALA A 23 -1.76 0.08 10.45
N VAL A 24 -1.48 -0.93 9.61
CA VAL A 24 -2.43 -2.00 9.25
C VAL A 24 -1.73 -3.36 9.26
N ASP A 25 -2.42 -4.36 9.80
CA ASP A 25 -2.13 -5.79 9.67
C ASP A 25 -3.46 -6.54 9.59
N VAL A 26 -3.75 -7.15 8.44
CA VAL A 26 -5.05 -7.77 8.22
C VAL A 26 -4.91 -9.03 7.38
N THR A 27 -5.79 -10.00 7.63
CA THR A 27 -5.98 -11.19 6.80
C THR A 27 -7.35 -11.12 6.11
N ASP A 28 -7.37 -11.15 4.79
CA ASP A 28 -8.56 -11.15 3.94
C ASP A 28 -8.31 -12.05 2.71
N THR A 29 -9.29 -12.89 2.36
CA THR A 29 -9.17 -13.87 1.27
C THR A 29 -10.00 -13.53 0.03
N ARG A 30 -10.70 -12.40 0.04
CA ARG A 30 -11.63 -12.02 -1.03
C ARG A 30 -10.91 -11.71 -2.33
N HIS A 31 -9.72 -11.09 -2.24
CA HIS A 31 -8.92 -10.71 -3.39
C HIS A 31 -7.45 -11.10 -3.18
N THR A 32 -7.04 -12.24 -3.71
CA THR A 32 -5.66 -12.76 -3.61
C THR A 32 -4.73 -12.23 -4.70
N GLY A 33 -5.25 -11.45 -5.65
CA GLY A 33 -4.48 -10.85 -6.75
C GLY A 33 -5.27 -9.75 -7.48
N GLY A 34 -4.54 -8.92 -8.24
CA GLY A 34 -5.13 -7.79 -8.96
C GLY A 34 -4.08 -6.83 -9.53
N ARG A 35 -4.55 -5.65 -9.96
CA ARG A 35 -3.69 -4.55 -10.42
C ARG A 35 -3.43 -3.59 -9.26
N ILE A 36 -2.26 -2.94 -9.29
CA ILE A 36 -1.90 -1.86 -8.36
C ILE A 36 -2.26 -0.50 -9.00
N GLY A 37 -2.73 0.44 -8.18
CA GLY A 37 -3.06 1.79 -8.61
C GLY A 37 -2.91 2.80 -7.48
N LEU A 38 -2.89 4.08 -7.86
CA LEU A 38 -2.86 5.22 -6.94
C LEU A 38 -4.22 5.91 -6.96
N ASN A 39 -4.68 6.37 -5.80
CA ASN A 39 -5.98 7.03 -5.67
C ASN A 39 -5.88 8.30 -4.81
N VAL A 40 -6.50 9.37 -5.30
CA VAL A 40 -6.84 10.56 -4.53
C VAL A 40 -8.35 10.75 -4.56
N PHE A 41 -8.93 11.20 -3.46
CA PHE A 41 -10.34 11.54 -3.36
C PHE A 41 -10.51 12.97 -2.85
N GLY A 42 -11.33 13.77 -3.53
CA GLY A 42 -11.72 15.12 -3.10
C GLY A 42 -10.59 16.16 -3.05
N GLY A 43 -9.46 15.93 -3.72
CA GLY A 43 -8.31 16.84 -3.64
C GLY A 43 -7.21 16.56 -4.65
N ARG A 44 -6.01 17.09 -4.37
CA ARG A 44 -4.79 16.88 -5.15
C ARG A 44 -3.76 16.18 -4.29
N ALA A 45 -3.09 15.19 -4.85
CA ALA A 45 -1.99 14.47 -4.22
C ALA A 45 -0.83 14.34 -5.20
N ALA A 46 0.39 14.36 -4.67
CA ALA A 46 1.60 14.01 -5.39
C ALA A 46 2.08 12.66 -4.89
N TYR A 47 2.51 11.83 -5.82
CA TYR A 47 3.15 10.54 -5.54
C TYR A 47 4.51 10.56 -6.24
N GLN A 48 5.56 10.23 -5.52
CA GLN A 48 6.93 10.14 -6.02
C GLN A 48 7.52 8.79 -5.63
N ASP A 49 8.57 8.38 -6.35
CA ASP A 49 9.33 7.14 -6.08
C ASP A 49 8.42 5.90 -5.92
N THR A 50 7.39 5.82 -6.76
CA THR A 50 6.39 4.76 -6.71
C THR A 50 6.83 3.58 -7.56
N PHE A 51 7.04 2.43 -6.92
CA PHE A 51 7.37 1.17 -7.58
C PHE A 51 6.74 -0.01 -6.86
N VAL A 52 6.64 -1.13 -7.57
CA VAL A 52 6.22 -2.42 -7.03
C VAL A 52 7.32 -3.42 -7.34
N THR A 53 7.72 -4.19 -6.33
CA THR A 53 8.57 -5.36 -6.52
C THR A 53 7.78 -6.60 -6.16
N ALA A 54 8.00 -7.69 -6.91
CA ALA A 54 7.63 -9.01 -6.42
C ALA A 54 8.37 -9.27 -5.09
N LEU A 55 7.70 -9.96 -4.18
CA LEU A 55 8.30 -10.42 -2.93
C LEU A 55 9.10 -11.71 -3.13
#